data_AF-A0A924E9Z6-F1
#
_entry.id   AF-A0A924E9Z6-F1
#
_cell.length_a   1.000
_cell.length_b   1.000
_cell.length_c   1.000
_cell.angle_alpha   90.00
_cell.angle_beta   90.00
_cell.angle_gamma   90.00
#
_symmetry.space_group_name_H-M   'P 1'
#
loop_
_entity.id
_entity.type
_entity.pdbx_description
1 polymer ?
#
loop_
_entity_poly.entity_id
_entity_poly.type
_entity_poly.pdbx_seq_one_letter_code
_entity_poly.pdbx_strand_id
1 'polypeptide(L)' 'MNANAAWALYICKACGLIYDESKGDEDSGLAAGTRFT' A
#
# COMPACT_ATOMS: atom_id res chain seq x y z
N MET A 1 -7.62 22.95 0.00
CA MET A 1 -7.59 21.55 0.48
C MET A 1 -7.78 20.67 -0.75
N ASN A 2 -6.69 20.28 -1.41
CA ASN A 2 -6.78 19.51 -2.64
C ASN A 2 -6.35 18.08 -2.33
N ALA A 3 -7.34 17.22 -2.12
CA ALA A 3 -7.18 15.80 -1.89
C ALA A 3 -6.71 15.12 -3.20
N ASN A 4 -5.40 15.11 -3.44
CA ASN A 4 -4.82 14.21 -4.43
C ASN A 4 -4.76 12.81 -3.81
N ALA A 5 -5.77 11.99 -4.14
CA ALA A 5 -5.96 10.57 -3.86
C ALA A 5 -5.28 10.02 -2.58
N ALA A 6 -6.07 9.81 -1.53
CA ALA A 6 -5.62 9.08 -0.34
C ALA A 6 -4.98 7.73 -0.74
N TRP A 7 -3.82 7.43 -0.16
CA TRP A 7 -3.16 6.12 -0.25
C TRP A 7 -4.09 5.02 0.26
N ALA A 8 -4.13 3.89 -0.45
CA ALA A 8 -4.94 2.76 -0.02
C ALA A 8 -4.18 1.86 0.96
N LEU A 9 -4.93 1.26 1.89
CA LEU A 9 -4.47 0.19 2.76
C LEU A 9 -5.14 -1.12 2.32
N TYR A 10 -4.35 -2.17 2.17
CA TYR A 10 -4.84 -3.50 1.79
C TYR A 10 -4.54 -4.49 2.90
N ILE A 11 -5.54 -5.28 3.29
CA ILE A 11 -5.35 -6.38 4.24
C ILE A 11 -5.32 -7.71 3.51
N CYS A 12 -4.26 -8.48 3.73
CA CYS A 12 -4.21 -9.86 3.30
C CYS A 12 -5.20 -10.67 4.14
N LYS A 13 -6.26 -11.19 3.52
CA LYS A 13 -7.28 -12.00 4.22
C LYS A 13 -6.76 -13.34 4.72
N ALA A 14 -5.64 -13.82 4.20
CA ALA A 14 -5.06 -15.10 4.60
C ALA A 14 -4.21 -14.99 5.88
N CYS A 15 -3.43 -13.92 6.04
CA CYS A 15 -2.48 -13.79 7.15
C CYS A 15 -2.63 -12.50 7.99
N GLY A 16 -3.41 -11.52 7.53
CA GLY A 16 -3.62 -10.26 8.23
C GLY A 16 -2.56 -9.18 7.97
N LEU A 17 -1.59 -9.40 7.06
CA LEU A 17 -0.63 -8.37 6.65
C LEU A 17 -1.36 -7.12 6.13
N ILE A 18 -0.94 -5.93 6.58
CA ILE A 18 -1.45 -4.65 6.09
C ILE A 18 -0.40 -4.04 5.16
N TYR A 19 -0.73 -3.93 3.87
CA TYR A 19 0.06 -3.21 2.88
C TYR A 19 -0.40 -1.76 2.80
N ASP A 20 0.54 -0.82 2.95
CA ASP A 20 0.33 0.62 2.88
C ASP A 20 1.04 1.17 1.64
N GLU A 21 0.27 1.61 0.65
CA GLU A 21 0.83 2.14 -0.60
C GLU A 21 1.78 3.31 -0.38
N SER A 22 1.63 4.08 0.70
CA SER A 22 2.54 5.20 0.99
C SER A 22 3.94 4.74 1.44
N LYS A 23 4.04 3.52 1.95
CA LYS A 23 5.28 2.94 2.48
C LYS A 23 5.91 1.93 1.52
N GLY A 24 5.09 1.25 0.71
CA GLY A 24 5.57 0.11 -0.07
C GLY A 24 5.87 -1.10 0.83
N ASP A 25 6.68 -2.01 0.30
CA ASP A 25 7.16 -3.22 0.97
C ASP A 25 8.53 -3.62 0.39
N GLU A 26 9.62 -3.18 1.05
CA GLU A 26 10.99 -3.42 0.60
C GLU A 26 11.36 -4.91 0.59
N ASP A 27 10.85 -5.68 1.55
CA ASP A 27 11.12 -7.12 1.67
C ASP A 27 10.58 -7.89 0.45
N SER A 28 9.46 -7.41 -0.12
CA SER A 28 8.86 -7.96 -1.35
C SER A 28 9.28 -7.22 -2.63
N GLY A 29 10.11 -6.18 -2.53
CA GLY A 29 10.59 -5.39 -3.67
C GLY A 29 9.58 -4.35 -4.22
N LEU A 30 8.58 -3.97 -3.43
CA LEU A 30 7.59 -2.94 -3.79
C LEU A 30 8.03 -1.58 -3.24
N ALA A 31 8.39 -0.66 -4.14
CA ALA A 31 8.70 0.71 -3.74
C ALA A 31 7.46 1.45 -3.19
N ALA A 32 7.69 2.44 -2.32
CA ALA A 32 6.64 3.37 -1.90
C ALA A 32 5.93 4.02 -3.10
N GLY A 33 4.60 4.08 -3.05
CA GLY A 33 3.74 4.55 -4.12
C GLY A 33 3.30 3.47 -5.11
N THR A 34 3.74 2.21 -4.95
CA THR A 34 3.28 1.11 -5.81
C THR A 34 1.79 0.83 -5.55
N ARG A 35 0.96 1.02 -6.59
CA ARG A 35 -0.49 0.84 -6.51
C ARG A 35 -0.92 -0.54 -6.98
N PHE A 36 -1.94 -1.10 -6.33
CA PHE A 36 -2.67 -2.25 -6.85
C PHE A 36 -3.74 -1.77 -7.85
N THR A 37 -3.70 -2.26 -9.09
CA THR A 37 -4.67 -1.96 -10.16
C THR A 37 -5.60 -3.14 -10.42
#